data_AF-A0A4U0U4L1-F1
#
_entry.id   AF-A0A4U0U4L1-F1
#
_cell.length_a   1.000
_cell.length_b   1.000
_cell.length_c   1.000
_cell.angle_alpha   90.00
_cell.angle_beta   90.00
_cell.angle_gamma   90.00
#
_symmetry.space_group_name_H-M   'P 1'
#
loop_
_entity.id
_entity.type
_entity.pdbx_description
1 polymer ?
#
loop_
_entity_poly.entity_id
_entity_poly.type
_entity_poly.pdbx_seq_one_letter_code
_entity_poly.pdbx_strand_id
1 'polypeptide(L)'
;MEDTEIFGCRIPKGTDVFMLSNGPGFRTAPLHVDEAKRSKTSQESIGKNGAWDPADIGEFKPERWLVDNEKGGLAFESRAGRKLASLELKIIILLVVWTLDLLPIPESMASFAAKDMMTHTPQRCYVRLASAK
;
A
#
# COMPACT_ATOMS: atom_id res chain seq x y z
N MET A 1 24.83 11.86 14.44
CA MET A 1 23.45 11.66 14.95
C MET A 1 23.22 12.68 16.03
N GLU A 2 22.32 13.63 15.78
CA GLU A 2 21.95 14.75 16.65
C GLU A 2 20.49 14.60 17.12
N ASP A 3 20.08 15.41 18.09
CA ASP A 3 18.67 15.50 18.48
C ASP A 3 17.88 16.13 17.31
N THR A 4 16.66 15.65 17.08
CA THR A 4 15.79 16.17 16.01
C THR A 4 14.36 16.34 16.50
N GLU A 5 13.48 16.87 15.64
CA GLU A 5 12.08 17.09 15.93
C GLU A 5 11.21 16.58 14.77
N ILE A 6 10.12 15.89 15.10
CA ILE A 6 9.11 15.43 14.14
C ILE A 6 7.74 15.92 14.62
N PHE A 7 7.08 16.80 13.86
CA PHE A 7 5.76 17.38 14.16
C PHE A 7 5.62 18.04 15.56
N GLY A 8 6.66 18.71 16.07
CA GLY A 8 6.64 19.26 17.43
C GLY A 8 7.15 18.31 18.51
N CYS A 9 7.44 17.05 18.18
CA CYS A 9 7.91 16.04 19.12
C CYS A 9 9.43 15.90 19.03
N ARG A 10 10.13 16.17 20.14
CA ARG A 10 11.59 15.99 20.24
C ARG A 10 11.96 14.51 20.21
N ILE A 11 12.91 14.16 19.35
CA ILE A 11 13.49 12.83 19.17
C ILE A 11 14.98 12.89 19.57
N PRO A 12 15.37 12.29 20.69
CA PRO A 12 16.77 12.32 21.15
C PRO A 12 17.73 11.60 20.19
N LYS A 13 18.99 12.03 20.18
CA LYS A 13 20.06 11.34 19.46
C LYS A 13 20.14 9.86 19.85
N GLY A 14 20.39 9.01 18.85
CA GLY A 14 20.45 7.55 19.05
C GLY A 14 19.07 6.87 19.09
N THR A 15 17.99 7.59 18.75
CA THR A 15 16.67 7.00 18.56
C THR A 15 16.50 6.54 17.11
N ASP A 16 16.15 5.27 16.91
CA ASP A 16 15.81 4.74 15.58
C ASP A 16 14.37 5.12 15.20
N VAL A 17 14.21 5.76 14.03
CA VAL A 17 12.91 6.16 13.48
C VAL A 17 12.59 5.34 12.25
N PHE A 18 11.47 4.61 12.29
CA PHE A 18 11.01 3.78 11.18
C PHE A 18 9.89 4.48 10.41
N MET A 19 10.09 4.68 9.11
CA MET A 19 9.09 5.21 8.18
C MET A 19 8.43 4.07 7.41
N LEU A 20 7.41 3.45 8.00
CA LEU A 20 6.76 2.28 7.42
C LEU A 20 5.65 2.68 6.43
N SER A 21 5.61 2.05 5.26
CA SER A 21 4.57 2.26 4.23
C SER A 21 3.27 1.47 4.47
N ASN A 22 2.98 1.10 5.72
CA ASN A 22 1.78 0.36 6.13
C ASN A 22 0.87 1.15 7.10
N GLY A 23 1.23 2.41 7.41
CA GLY A 23 0.50 3.25 8.35
C GLY A 23 -0.67 4.05 7.76
N PRO A 24 -1.23 4.98 8.55
CA PRO A 24 -2.22 5.95 8.10
C PRO A 24 -1.74 6.74 6.87
N GLY A 25 -2.61 6.93 5.90
CA GLY A 25 -2.29 7.48 4.58
C GLY A 25 -1.89 6.44 3.52
N PHE A 26 -1.66 5.18 3.93
CA PHE A 26 -1.53 4.04 3.02
C PHE A 26 -2.66 3.03 3.16
N ARG A 27 -2.97 2.60 4.39
CA ARG A 27 -3.99 1.56 4.66
C ARG A 27 -5.26 2.08 5.33
N THR A 28 -5.17 3.25 5.96
CA THR A 28 -6.27 3.88 6.71
C THR A 28 -6.23 5.38 6.51
N ALA A 29 -7.31 6.08 6.90
CA ALA A 29 -7.40 7.53 6.76
C ALA A 29 -6.14 8.22 7.35
N PRO A 30 -5.57 9.21 6.65
CA PRO A 30 -4.41 9.96 7.15
C PRO A 30 -4.67 10.56 8.53
N LEU A 31 -3.66 10.55 9.39
CA LEU A 31 -3.73 11.27 10.66
C LEU A 31 -3.86 12.76 10.38
N HIS A 32 -4.70 13.45 11.17
CA HIS A 32 -4.76 14.89 11.14
C HIS A 32 -3.44 15.47 11.68
N VAL A 33 -2.77 16.28 10.86
CA VAL A 33 -1.54 16.98 11.21
C VAL A 33 -1.72 18.44 10.80
N ASP A 34 -1.48 19.35 11.74
CA ASP A 34 -1.44 20.78 11.45
C ASP A 34 -0.34 21.09 10.44
N GLU A 35 -0.70 21.70 9.31
CA GLU A 35 0.22 21.99 8.22
C GLU A 35 1.33 22.95 8.65
N ALA A 36 1.09 23.81 9.63
CA ALA A 36 2.10 24.70 10.19
C ALA A 36 3.27 23.95 10.86
N LYS A 37 3.04 22.69 11.28
CA LYS A 37 4.07 21.82 11.87
C LYS A 37 4.85 21.02 10.82
N ARG A 38 4.45 21.06 9.55
CA ARG A 38 5.18 20.38 8.47
C ARG A 38 6.36 21.22 8.01
N SER A 39 7.39 20.56 7.48
CA SER A 39 8.53 21.26 6.86
C SER A 39 8.09 22.03 5.61
N LYS A 40 8.82 23.10 5.27
CA LYS A 40 8.58 23.86 4.03
C LYS A 40 8.61 22.97 2.79
N THR A 41 9.56 22.04 2.73
CA THR A 41 9.68 21.08 1.62
C THR A 41 8.46 20.15 1.52
N SER A 42 7.85 19.78 2.64
CA SER A 42 6.59 19.02 2.66
C SER A 42 5.44 19.88 2.14
N GLN A 43 5.31 21.12 2.62
CA GLN A 43 4.26 22.06 2.19
C GLN A 43 4.33 22.32 0.67
N GLU A 44 5.53 22.56 0.13
CA GLU A 44 5.77 22.76 -1.31
C GLU A 44 5.54 21.51 -2.16
N SER A 45 5.37 20.34 -1.53
CA SER A 45 5.09 19.07 -2.21
C SER A 45 3.62 18.68 -2.24
N ILE A 46 2.75 19.47 -1.58
CA ILE A 46 1.30 19.23 -1.59
C ILE A 46 0.81 19.17 -3.04
N GLY A 47 0.07 18.11 -3.37
CA GLY A 47 -0.51 17.90 -4.70
C GLY A 47 0.45 17.35 -5.77
N LYS A 48 1.76 17.24 -5.50
CA LYS A 48 2.70 16.57 -6.44
C LYS A 48 2.39 15.08 -6.57
N ASN A 49 2.01 14.47 -5.45
CA ASN A 49 1.52 13.10 -5.39
C ASN A 49 0.00 13.17 -5.20
N GLY A 50 -0.75 12.34 -5.94
CA GLY A 50 -2.19 12.19 -5.72
C GLY A 50 -2.47 11.73 -4.29
N ALA A 51 -3.51 12.26 -3.67
CA ALA A 51 -4.01 11.80 -2.39
C ALA A 51 -5.15 10.81 -2.62
N TRP A 52 -5.13 9.69 -1.88
CA TRP A 52 -6.26 8.77 -1.84
C TRP A 52 -7.41 9.40 -1.04
N ASP A 53 -8.65 9.09 -1.44
CA ASP A 53 -9.83 9.50 -0.68
C ASP A 53 -9.80 8.83 0.70
N PRO A 54 -9.80 9.61 1.81
CA PRO A 54 -9.80 9.04 3.15
C PRO A 54 -10.98 8.11 3.43
N ALA A 55 -12.11 8.27 2.74
CA ALA A 55 -13.31 7.47 2.94
C ALA A 55 -13.15 6.01 2.46
N ASP A 56 -12.40 5.79 1.38
CA ASP A 56 -12.29 4.48 0.71
C ASP A 56 -10.87 3.90 0.71
N ILE A 57 -9.90 4.56 1.36
CA ILE A 57 -8.49 4.12 1.38
C ILE A 57 -8.30 2.71 1.95
N GLY A 58 -9.14 2.30 2.90
CA GLY A 58 -9.11 0.97 3.51
C GLY A 58 -9.75 -0.12 2.66
N GLU A 59 -10.42 0.24 1.57
CA GLU A 59 -11.12 -0.69 0.69
C GLU A 59 -10.24 -1.13 -0.48
N PHE A 60 -10.39 -2.40 -0.86
CA PHE A 60 -9.79 -2.92 -2.09
C PHE A 60 -10.63 -2.51 -3.30
N LYS A 61 -10.28 -1.38 -3.91
CA LYS A 61 -10.97 -0.81 -5.09
C LYS A 61 -9.99 -0.64 -6.26
N PRO A 62 -9.71 -1.70 -7.01
CA PRO A 62 -8.70 -1.69 -8.07
C PRO A 62 -9.00 -0.69 -9.21
N GLU A 63 -10.26 -0.31 -9.39
CA GLU A 63 -10.73 0.64 -10.40
C GLU A 63 -10.16 2.05 -10.17
N ARG A 64 -9.70 2.38 -8.95
CA ARG A 64 -9.11 3.70 -8.63
C ARG A 64 -7.81 4.01 -9.39
N TRP A 65 -7.23 3.01 -10.04
CA TRP A 65 -6.03 3.15 -10.89
C TRP A 65 -6.38 3.36 -12.37
N LEU A 66 -7.67 3.37 -12.70
CA LEU A 66 -8.16 3.61 -14.05
C LEU A 66 -8.48 5.09 -14.22
N VAL A 67 -7.95 5.68 -15.28
CA VAL A 67 -8.21 7.06 -15.70
C VAL A 67 -8.82 7.07 -17.09
N ASP A 68 -9.68 8.05 -17.37
CA ASP A 68 -10.22 8.23 -18.71
C ASP A 68 -9.08 8.58 -19.68
N ASN A 69 -9.05 7.89 -20.80
CA ASN A 69 -8.16 8.19 -21.90
C ASN A 69 -8.82 9.20 -22.85
N GLU A 70 -8.00 9.86 -23.67
CA GLU A 70 -8.46 10.85 -24.66
C GLU A 70 -9.46 10.29 -25.70
N LYS A 71 -9.59 8.96 -25.79
CA LYS A 71 -10.49 8.24 -26.69
C LYS A 71 -11.77 7.76 -26.01
N GLY A 72 -12.05 8.17 -24.76
CA GLY A 72 -13.25 7.81 -24.01
C GLY A 72 -13.27 6.38 -23.45
N GLY A 73 -12.11 5.74 -23.30
CA GLY A 73 -11.97 4.45 -22.61
C GLY A 73 -11.13 4.56 -21.33
N LEU A 74 -11.12 3.51 -20.51
CA LEU A 74 -10.30 3.48 -19.29
C LEU A 74 -8.88 3.02 -19.60
N ALA A 75 -7.88 3.72 -19.06
CA ALA A 75 -6.47 3.35 -19.13
C ALA A 75 -5.87 3.29 -17.73
N PHE A 76 -4.89 2.39 -17.53
CA PHE A 76 -4.20 2.30 -16.25
C PHE A 76 -3.15 3.41 -16.13
N GLU A 77 -3.23 4.21 -15.06
CA GLU A 77 -2.26 5.28 -14.83
C GLU A 77 -0.94 4.71 -14.25
N SER A 78 0.00 4.37 -15.14
CA SER A 78 1.29 3.77 -14.76
C SER A 78 2.28 4.81 -14.24
N ARG A 79 2.08 5.32 -13.01
CA ARG A 79 3.07 6.20 -12.34
C ARG A 79 4.17 5.45 -11.56
N ALA A 80 4.10 4.12 -11.47
CA ALA A 80 5.08 3.31 -10.75
C ALA A 80 5.83 2.35 -11.69
N GLY A 81 7.16 2.49 -11.72
CA GLY A 81 8.05 1.71 -12.57
C GLY A 81 8.03 0.21 -12.27
N ARG A 82 8.24 -0.56 -13.35
CA ARG A 82 8.62 -1.99 -13.48
C ARG A 82 7.66 -2.75 -14.39
N LYS A 83 7.65 -2.42 -15.68
CA LYS A 83 6.89 -3.15 -16.73
C LYS A 83 7.08 -4.67 -16.63
N LEU A 84 8.29 -5.13 -16.27
CA LEU A 84 8.62 -6.55 -16.11
C LEU A 84 7.95 -7.18 -14.88
N ALA A 85 8.08 -6.57 -13.69
CA ALA A 85 7.46 -7.10 -12.47
C ALA A 85 5.93 -7.10 -12.57
N SER A 86 5.34 -6.09 -13.21
CA SER A 86 3.90 -6.06 -13.49
C SER A 86 3.46 -7.18 -14.42
N LEU A 87 4.25 -7.53 -15.44
CA LEU A 87 3.93 -8.62 -16.34
C LEU A 87 4.02 -9.97 -15.63
N GLU A 88 5.09 -10.19 -14.87
CA GLU A 88 5.27 -11.42 -14.09
C GLU A 88 4.13 -11.62 -13.09
N LEU A 89 3.77 -10.57 -12.34
CA LEU A 89 2.64 -10.63 -11.41
C LEU A 89 1.31 -10.91 -12.11
N LYS A 90 1.07 -10.32 -13.28
CA LYS A 90 -0.13 -10.60 -14.09
C LYS A 90 -0.19 -12.06 -14.53
N ILE A 91 0.94 -12.62 -14.96
CA ILE A 91 1.01 -14.04 -15.36
C ILE A 91 0.72 -14.93 -14.15
N ILE A 92 1.33 -14.66 -12.99
CA ILE A 92 1.10 -15.46 -11.78
C ILE A 92 -0.37 -15.39 -11.35
N ILE A 93 -0.96 -14.19 -11.28
CA ILE A 93 -2.37 -14.03 -10.90
C ILE A 93 -3.28 -14.74 -11.89
N LEU A 94 -3.03 -14.59 -13.20
CA LEU A 94 -3.81 -15.26 -14.24
C LEU A 94 -3.76 -16.78 -14.07
N LEU A 95 -2.56 -17.35 -13.89
CA LEU A 95 -2.41 -18.78 -13.68
C LEU A 95 -3.13 -19.25 -12.41
N VAL A 96 -3.01 -18.53 -11.29
CA VAL A 96 -3.69 -18.87 -10.05
C VAL A 96 -5.21 -18.88 -10.25
N VAL A 97 -5.78 -17.80 -10.79
CA VAL A 97 -7.23 -17.68 -10.98
C VAL A 97 -7.76 -18.66 -12.03
N TRP A 98 -6.98 -18.96 -13.07
CA TRP A 98 -7.40 -19.87 -14.14
C TRP A 98 -7.31 -21.33 -13.71
N THR A 99 -6.29 -21.70 -12.92
CA THR A 99 -5.99 -23.12 -12.63
C THR A 99 -6.50 -23.59 -11.27
N LEU A 100 -6.78 -22.67 -10.33
CA LEU A 100 -7.07 -23.02 -8.94
C LEU A 100 -8.37 -22.37 -8.45
N ASP A 101 -9.19 -23.19 -7.79
CA ASP A 101 -10.27 -22.73 -6.93
C ASP A 101 -9.71 -22.42 -5.53
N LEU A 102 -9.74 -21.13 -5.14
CA LEU A 102 -9.32 -20.64 -3.83
C LEU A 102 -10.45 -20.82 -2.81
N LEU A 103 -10.40 -21.91 -2.03
CA LEU A 103 -11.43 -22.26 -1.06
C LEU A 103 -11.25 -21.51 0.26
N PRO A 104 -12.34 -21.22 1.01
CA PRO A 104 -12.25 -20.60 2.34
C PRO A 104 -11.34 -21.39 3.27
N ILE A 105 -10.56 -20.74 4.11
CA ILE A 105 -9.74 -21.41 5.13
C ILE A 105 -10.42 -21.33 6.51
N PRO A 106 -10.15 -22.26 7.44
CA PRO A 106 -10.63 -22.15 8.81
C PRO A 106 -10.17 -20.83 9.45
N GLU A 107 -11.04 -20.19 10.23
CA GLU A 107 -10.74 -18.89 10.89
C GLU A 107 -9.51 -18.95 11.79
N SER A 108 -9.26 -20.10 12.43
CA SER A 108 -8.08 -20.32 13.27
C SER A 108 -6.74 -20.22 12.51
N MET A 109 -6.78 -20.38 11.18
CA MET A 109 -5.62 -20.28 10.29
C MET A 109 -5.57 -18.95 9.52
N ALA A 110 -6.66 -18.20 9.46
CA ALA A 110 -6.72 -16.90 8.81
C ALA A 110 -5.98 -15.84 9.63
N SER A 111 -5.05 -15.13 9.01
CA SER A 111 -4.28 -14.09 9.69
C SER A 111 -3.71 -13.06 8.71
N PHE A 112 -3.79 -11.79 9.08
CA PHE A 112 -3.07 -10.68 8.44
C PHE A 112 -1.78 -10.30 9.19
N ALA A 113 -1.35 -11.11 10.17
CA ALA A 113 -0.14 -10.85 10.94
C ALA A 113 1.09 -10.85 10.02
N ALA A 114 1.98 -9.89 10.25
CA ALA A 114 3.19 -9.71 9.46
C ALA A 114 4.41 -9.50 10.36
N LYS A 115 5.60 -9.66 9.78
CA LYS A 115 6.86 -9.21 10.37
C LYS A 115 7.33 -8.03 9.55
N ASP A 116 7.49 -6.90 10.21
CA ASP A 116 8.04 -5.69 9.64
C ASP A 116 9.56 -5.69 9.81
N MET A 117 10.27 -5.94 8.72
CA MET A 117 11.74 -5.86 8.62
C MET A 117 12.08 -4.83 7.53
N MET A 118 12.80 -5.23 6.47
CA MET A 118 12.94 -4.42 5.26
C MET A 118 11.64 -4.42 4.42
N THR A 119 10.88 -5.51 4.47
CA THR A 119 9.58 -5.67 3.82
C THR A 119 8.53 -6.09 4.84
N HIS A 120 7.27 -5.80 4.57
CA HIS A 120 6.13 -6.26 5.35
C HIS A 120 5.76 -7.68 4.90
N THR A 121 6.37 -8.69 5.52
CA THR A 121 6.20 -10.09 5.10
C THR A 121 5.14 -10.79 5.96
N PRO A 122 4.15 -11.46 5.36
CA PRO A 122 3.12 -12.18 6.13
C PRO A 122 3.74 -13.31 6.97
N GLN A 123 3.24 -13.48 8.19
CA GLN A 123 3.67 -14.56 9.08
C GLN A 123 3.09 -15.92 8.67
N ARG A 124 1.89 -15.90 8.09
CA ARG A 124 1.14 -17.09 7.69
C ARG A 124 0.46 -16.80 6.34
N CYS A 125 0.62 -17.71 5.38
CA CYS A 125 -0.03 -17.67 4.06
C CYS A 125 -0.52 -19.08 3.71
N TYR A 126 -1.54 -19.56 4.40
CA TYR A 126 -2.16 -20.84 4.09
C TYR A 126 -3.19 -20.68 2.98
N VAL A 127 -3.22 -21.64 2.07
CA VAL A 127 -4.21 -21.71 0.99
C VAL A 127 -4.85 -23.08 0.98
N ARG A 128 -6.15 -23.13 0.70
CA ARG A 128 -6.89 -24.37 0.43
C ARG A 128 -7.28 -24.35 -1.03
N LEU A 129 -6.79 -25.30 -1.80
CA LEU A 129 -6.88 -25.30 -3.26
C LEU A 129 -7.68 -26.49 -3.76
N ALA A 130 -8.43 -26.28 -4.84
CA ALA A 130 -8.92 -27.32 -5.73
C ALA A 130 -8.56 -26.96 -7.18
N SER A 131 -8.64 -27.91 -8.10
CA SER A 131 -8.50 -27.60 -9.53
C SER A 131 -9.72 -26.79 -9.97
N ALA A 132 -9.47 -25.68 -10.69
CA ALA A 132 -10.54 -24.96 -11.37
C ALA A 132 -11.27 -25.90 -12.36
N LYS A 133 -12.59 -25.73 -12.50
CA LYS A 133 -13.45 -26.48 -13.41
C LYS A 133 -13.41 -25.95 -14.84
#